data_AF-A0AAV5SDJ1-F1
#
_entry.id   AF-A0AAV5SDJ1-F1
#
_cell.length_a   1.000
_cell.length_b   1.000
_cell.length_c   1.000
_cell.angle_alpha   90.00
_cell.angle_beta   90.00
_cell.angle_gamma   90.00
#
_symmetry.space_group_name_H-M   'P 1'
#
loop_
_entity.id
_entity.type
_entity.pdbx_description
1 polymer ?
#
loop_
_entity_poly.entity_id
_entity_poly.type
_entity_poly.pdbx_seq_one_letter_code
_entity_poly.pdbx_strand_id
1 'polypeptide(L)'
;PMSDALRDLLEENNKLRAEVARLTEERRKHEEQISQLSESLADLQLFIDNQASQYTSKFAKEFKVESILGTGLGGCVFEAKNVLDERKYAMKRIHVDPNDAKIAKTLREVRAMAQLDHPNIVRYNSTWIEEPPRGWQRNADAETLTTINPKARDRDEMRNYSDDSFFIYIQMQICNYSLEDWLSSNMTKESRNKYRMKGWFKQMVNAVHYIHERKLIHRDLKPLNILFADRETIKICDLGIVVEKNVESGEEVTMTRTGTGTEMYMSPEQRALVSLNVSHITSASDVFTLGLILCELFFVMDEYEKGKMFDKYRAGKADVTFDDARTAEFIGKLTVLDRKKRLTCKQMLDHMYLS
;
A
#
# COMPACT_ATOMS: atom_id res chain seq x y z
N PRO A 1 3.98 -79.65 44.74
CA PRO A 1 3.20 -79.07 43.61
C PRO A 1 3.22 -77.55 43.69
N MET A 2 3.80 -76.91 42.67
CA MET A 2 3.67 -75.47 42.50
C MET A 2 2.19 -75.17 42.28
N SER A 3 1.60 -74.25 43.06
CA SER A 3 0.20 -73.81 42.86
C SER A 3 0.05 -73.28 41.44
N ASP A 4 -1.04 -73.63 40.73
CA ASP A 4 -1.28 -73.20 39.35
C ASP A 4 -1.21 -71.67 39.21
N ALA A 5 -1.62 -70.93 40.25
CA ALA A 5 -1.50 -69.47 40.33
C ALA A 5 -0.05 -68.96 40.26
N LEU A 6 0.94 -69.71 40.75
CA LEU A 6 2.35 -69.34 40.68
C LEU A 6 2.93 -69.57 39.27
N ARG A 7 2.41 -70.55 38.52
CA ARG A 7 2.80 -70.79 37.12
C ARG A 7 2.27 -69.69 36.21
N ASP A 8 1.00 -69.30 36.38
CA ASP A 8 0.38 -68.23 35.59
C ASP A 8 1.11 -66.89 35.79
N LEU A 9 1.45 -66.55 37.04
CA LEU A 9 2.25 -65.37 37.35
C LEU A 9 3.65 -65.40 36.72
N LEU A 10 4.28 -66.57 36.64
CA LEU A 10 5.60 -66.73 36.03
C LEU A 10 5.53 -66.54 34.51
N GLU A 11 4.47 -67.05 33.87
CA GLU A 11 4.23 -66.87 32.44
C GLU A 11 3.93 -65.40 32.10
N GLU A 12 3.10 -64.74 32.91
CA GLU A 12 2.82 -63.31 32.78
C GLU A 12 4.08 -62.45 32.97
N ASN A 13 4.92 -62.77 33.96
CA ASN A 13 6.19 -62.07 34.17
C ASN A 13 7.13 -62.23 32.97
N ASN A 14 7.19 -63.42 32.37
CA ASN A 14 7.99 -63.67 31.17
C ASN A 14 7.47 -62.91 29.94
N LYS A 15 6.14 -62.84 29.76
CA LYS A 15 5.51 -62.02 28.70
C LYS A 15 5.81 -60.54 28.88
N LEU A 16 5.70 -60.02 30.11
CA LEU A 16 6.03 -58.64 30.44
C LEU A 16 7.51 -58.32 30.18
N ARG A 17 8.44 -59.23 30.53
CA ARG A 17 9.88 -59.06 30.23
C ARG A 17 10.15 -59.02 28.74
N ALA A 18 9.50 -59.88 27.96
CA ALA A 18 9.63 -59.88 26.50
C ALA A 18 9.10 -58.56 25.88
N GLU A 19 7.96 -58.08 26.37
CA GLU A 19 7.37 -56.82 25.90
C GLU A 19 8.23 -55.60 26.29
N VAL A 20 8.77 -55.57 27.50
CA VAL A 20 9.72 -54.53 27.92
C VAL A 20 10.97 -54.54 27.02
N ALA A 21 11.50 -55.72 26.68
CA ALA A 21 12.65 -55.83 25.79
C ALA A 21 12.32 -55.30 24.37
N ARG A 22 11.13 -55.63 23.85
CA ARG A 22 10.64 -55.15 22.55
C ARG A 22 10.51 -53.62 22.54
N LEU A 23 9.84 -53.06 23.55
CA LEU A 23 9.64 -51.61 23.67
C LEU A 23 10.96 -50.86 23.87
N THR A 24 11.94 -51.46 24.57
CA THR A 24 13.27 -50.88 24.75
C THR A 24 14.02 -50.79 23.42
N GLU A 25 13.93 -51.83 22.60
CA GLU A 25 14.54 -51.85 21.26
C GLU A 25 13.85 -50.89 20.28
N GLU A 26 12.52 -50.77 20.34
CA GLU A 26 11.78 -49.76 19.57
C GLU A 26 12.17 -48.34 19.99
N ARG A 27 12.30 -48.10 21.30
CA ARG A 27 12.76 -46.80 21.82
C ARG A 27 14.16 -46.46 21.29
N ARG A 28 15.09 -47.42 21.31
CA ARG A 28 16.45 -47.26 20.78
C ARG A 28 16.45 -46.88 19.31
N LYS A 29 15.62 -47.53 18.47
CA LYS A 29 15.50 -47.20 17.04
C LYS A 29 14.92 -45.80 16.81
N HIS A 30 13.93 -45.39 17.59
CA HIS A 30 13.40 -44.02 17.52
C HIS A 30 14.42 -42.98 17.96
N GLU A 31 15.20 -43.24 19.02
CA GLU A 31 16.30 -42.37 19.46
C GLU A 31 17.35 -42.19 18.36
N GLU A 32 17.72 -43.26 17.64
CA GLU A 32 18.63 -43.21 16.49
C GLU A 32 18.06 -42.38 15.32
N GLN A 33 16.77 -42.56 14.99
CA GLN A 33 16.09 -41.76 13.97
C GLN A 33 16.03 -40.27 14.34
N ILE A 34 15.71 -39.96 15.59
CA ILE A 34 15.69 -38.58 16.09
C ILE A 34 17.09 -37.95 15.98
N SER A 35 18.14 -38.70 16.31
CA SER A 35 19.52 -38.23 16.18
C SER A 35 19.88 -37.90 14.73
N GLN A 36 19.55 -38.79 13.78
CA GLN A 36 19.82 -38.58 12.35
C GLN A 36 19.06 -37.38 11.77
N LEU A 37 17.78 -37.21 12.18
CA LEU A 37 16.98 -36.06 11.79
C LEU A 37 17.55 -34.75 12.38
N SER A 38 18.02 -34.79 13.63
CA SER A 38 18.64 -33.63 14.27
C SER A 38 19.93 -33.20 13.58
N GLU A 39 20.79 -34.15 13.19
CA GLU A 39 22.01 -33.84 12.41
C GLU A 39 21.67 -33.26 11.05
N SER A 40 20.71 -33.86 10.33
CA SER A 40 20.27 -33.36 9.02
C SER A 40 19.69 -31.94 9.11
N LEU A 41 18.95 -31.63 10.19
CA LEU A 41 18.45 -30.28 10.46
C LEU A 41 19.58 -29.29 10.74
N ALA A 42 20.63 -29.70 11.47
CA ALA A 42 21.78 -28.86 11.76
C ALA A 42 22.58 -28.52 10.48
N ASP A 43 22.79 -29.49 9.60
CA ASP A 43 23.44 -29.28 8.31
C ASP A 43 22.62 -28.34 7.40
N LEU A 44 21.29 -28.52 7.38
CA LEU A 44 20.40 -27.61 6.66
C LEU A 44 20.50 -26.17 7.20
N GLN A 45 20.53 -26.03 8.53
CA GLN A 45 20.66 -24.74 9.19
C GLN A 45 22.01 -24.07 8.85
N LEU A 46 23.11 -24.81 8.90
CA LEU A 46 24.44 -24.33 8.50
C LEU A 46 24.47 -23.86 7.04
N PHE A 47 23.82 -24.59 6.14
CA PHE A 47 23.70 -24.19 4.73
C PHE A 47 22.92 -22.89 4.58
N ILE A 48 21.79 -22.76 5.28
CA ILE A 48 20.96 -21.55 5.30
C ILE A 48 21.75 -20.35 5.86
N ASP A 49 22.46 -20.53 6.97
CA ASP A 49 23.26 -19.48 7.61
C ASP A 49 24.40 -19.01 6.69
N ASN A 50 25.05 -19.93 5.98
CA ASN A 50 26.09 -19.59 5.01
C ASN A 50 25.53 -18.78 3.82
N GLN A 51 24.36 -19.17 3.28
CA GLN A 51 23.69 -18.37 2.26
C GLN A 51 23.29 -16.97 2.77
N ALA A 52 22.78 -16.87 4.00
CA ALA A 52 22.45 -15.60 4.64
C ALA A 52 23.66 -14.68 4.80
N SER A 53 24.84 -15.24 5.09
CA SER A 53 26.10 -14.47 5.24
C SER A 53 26.68 -13.94 3.93
N GLN A 54 26.34 -14.53 2.78
CA GLN A 54 26.78 -14.07 1.46
C GLN A 54 25.82 -13.05 0.85
N TYR A 55 24.56 -13.04 1.29
CA TYR A 55 23.58 -12.09 0.80
C TYR A 55 23.92 -10.65 1.23
N THR A 56 23.97 -9.75 0.26
CA THR A 56 24.15 -8.31 0.49
C THR A 56 22.94 -7.55 -0.05
N SER A 57 22.17 -6.94 0.84
CA SER A 57 21.07 -6.04 0.44
C SER A 57 21.63 -4.75 -0.16
N LYS A 58 21.16 -4.39 -1.35
CA LYS A 58 21.47 -3.10 -1.97
C LYS A 58 20.91 -1.96 -1.11
N PHE A 59 19.67 -2.10 -0.65
CA PHE A 59 19.01 -1.11 0.19
C PHE A 59 19.80 -0.85 1.47
N ALA A 60 20.14 -1.89 2.23
CA ALA A 60 20.88 -1.75 3.48
C ALA A 60 22.31 -1.20 3.27
N LYS A 61 22.93 -1.49 2.13
CA LYS A 61 24.27 -1.00 1.79
C LYS A 61 24.28 0.46 1.37
N GLU A 62 23.31 0.88 0.56
CA GLU A 62 23.30 2.19 -0.08
C GLU A 62 22.46 3.24 0.66
N PHE A 63 21.59 2.83 1.59
CA PHE A 63 20.64 3.72 2.24
C PHE A 63 20.62 3.52 3.75
N LYS A 64 20.59 4.64 4.47
CA LYS A 64 20.32 4.68 5.90
C LYS A 64 18.87 5.10 6.12
N VAL A 65 18.09 4.23 6.75
CA VAL A 65 16.70 4.52 7.14
C VAL A 65 16.70 5.54 8.29
N GLU A 66 15.91 6.60 8.16
CA GLU A 66 15.76 7.64 9.19
C GLU A 66 14.39 7.58 9.87
N SER A 67 13.33 7.31 9.11
CA SER A 67 11.97 7.22 9.65
C SER A 67 11.05 6.35 8.78
N ILE A 68 9.93 5.91 9.36
CA ILE A 68 8.82 5.30 8.61
C ILE A 68 7.84 6.42 8.28
N LEU A 69 7.58 6.64 6.99
CA LEU A 69 6.63 7.64 6.49
C LEU A 69 5.21 7.09 6.43
N GLY A 70 5.07 5.79 6.20
CA GLY A 70 3.77 5.13 6.19
C GLY A 70 3.87 3.62 6.00
N THR A 71 2.86 2.91 6.49
CA THR A 71 2.70 1.46 6.36
C THR A 71 1.31 1.13 5.80
N GLY A 72 1.18 -0.01 5.13
CA GLY A 72 -0.11 -0.49 4.64
C GLY A 72 -0.03 -1.84 3.93
N LEU A 73 -1.15 -2.27 3.33
CA LEU A 73 -1.28 -3.57 2.63
C LEU A 73 -0.25 -3.78 1.49
N GLY A 74 0.31 -2.68 0.98
CA GLY A 74 1.33 -2.68 -0.06
C GLY A 74 2.77 -2.82 0.46
N GLY A 75 3.01 -2.75 1.76
CA GLY A 75 4.35 -2.70 2.35
C GLY A 75 4.58 -1.42 3.15
N CYS A 76 5.79 -0.87 3.09
CA CYS A 76 6.23 0.26 3.92
C CYS A 76 6.93 1.32 3.08
N VAL A 77 6.81 2.57 3.50
CA VAL A 77 7.51 3.71 2.90
C VAL A 77 8.44 4.29 3.96
N PHE A 78 9.72 4.39 3.62
CA PHE A 78 10.75 4.94 4.49
C PHE A 78 11.22 6.30 4.01
N GLU A 79 11.58 7.18 4.93
CA GLU A 79 12.55 8.22 4.66
C GLU A 79 13.94 7.59 4.79
N ALA A 80 14.71 7.63 3.72
CA ALA A 80 16.06 7.08 3.72
C ALA A 80 17.05 8.04 3.06
N LYS A 81 18.22 8.19 3.69
CA LYS A 81 19.33 8.96 3.16
C LYS A 81 20.26 8.03 2.39
N ASN A 82 20.50 8.32 1.11
CA ASN A 82 21.51 7.59 0.35
C ASN A 82 22.91 7.98 0.85
N VAL A 83 23.76 6.98 1.06
CA VAL A 83 25.08 7.18 1.69
C VAL A 83 26.12 7.80 0.75
N LEU A 84 25.88 7.75 -0.57
CA LEU A 84 26.82 8.23 -1.59
C LEU A 84 26.54 9.67 -2.01
N ASP A 85 25.27 9.99 -2.29
CA ASP A 85 24.89 11.35 -2.73
C ASP A 85 24.41 12.26 -1.58
N GLU A 86 24.29 11.69 -0.37
CA GLU A 86 23.81 12.34 0.85
C GLU A 86 22.38 12.92 0.78
N ARG A 87 21.59 12.53 -0.22
CA ARG A 87 20.20 13.02 -0.40
C ARG A 87 19.20 12.09 0.24
N LYS A 88 18.08 12.68 0.65
CA LYS A 88 16.93 11.98 1.20
C LYS A 88 15.96 11.58 0.10
N TYR A 89 15.40 10.39 0.26
CA TYR A 89 14.43 9.80 -0.66
C TYR A 89 13.27 9.18 0.12
N ALA A 90 12.11 9.14 -0.52
CA ALA A 90 11.01 8.28 -0.09
C ALA A 90 11.22 6.89 -0.74
N MET A 91 11.36 5.87 0.09
CA MET A 91 11.67 4.50 -0.32
C MET A 91 10.48 3.60 -0.04
N LYS A 92 9.69 3.28 -1.08
CA LYS A 92 8.57 2.35 -0.97
C LYS A 92 9.08 0.93 -1.18
N ARG A 93 8.94 0.09 -0.16
CA ARG A 93 9.29 -1.33 -0.17
C ARG A 93 8.03 -2.17 -0.14
N ILE A 94 7.82 -2.97 -1.16
CA ILE A 94 6.65 -3.80 -1.37
C ILE A 94 7.05 -5.26 -1.23
N HIS A 95 6.48 -5.96 -0.25
CA HIS A 95 6.63 -7.41 -0.17
C HIS A 95 5.69 -8.09 -1.17
N VAL A 96 6.19 -9.15 -1.80
CA VAL A 96 5.44 -9.98 -2.74
C VAL A 96 5.72 -11.44 -2.42
N ASP A 97 4.66 -12.21 -2.16
CA ASP A 97 4.78 -13.65 -2.02
C ASP A 97 5.01 -14.27 -3.40
N PRO A 98 5.87 -15.30 -3.54
CA PRO A 98 6.19 -15.92 -4.84
C PRO A 98 4.97 -16.41 -5.65
N ASN A 99 3.87 -16.74 -4.97
CA ASN A 99 2.63 -17.21 -5.59
C ASN A 99 1.57 -16.11 -5.79
N ASP A 100 1.90 -14.85 -5.49
CA ASP A 100 0.93 -13.75 -5.52
C ASP A 100 0.84 -13.08 -6.90
N ALA A 101 -0.39 -12.98 -7.43
CA ALA A 101 -0.71 -12.23 -8.63
C ALA A 101 -0.42 -10.71 -8.50
N LYS A 102 -0.15 -10.21 -7.29
CA LYS A 102 0.24 -8.82 -6.99
C LYS A 102 1.47 -8.37 -7.76
N ILE A 103 2.39 -9.27 -8.14
CA ILE A 103 3.61 -8.90 -8.88
C ILE A 103 3.30 -8.14 -10.19
N ALA A 104 2.37 -8.64 -11.00
CA ALA A 104 2.02 -8.06 -12.28
C ALA A 104 1.32 -6.71 -12.13
N LYS A 105 0.63 -6.50 -11.00
CA LYS A 105 0.01 -5.22 -10.64
C LYS A 105 1.08 -4.21 -10.22
N THR A 106 1.97 -4.58 -9.31
CA THR A 106 3.06 -3.73 -8.83
C THR A 106 3.97 -3.29 -9.98
N LEU A 107 4.34 -4.21 -10.89
CA LEU A 107 5.17 -3.86 -12.04
C LEU A 107 4.47 -2.89 -13.01
N ARG A 108 3.14 -2.96 -13.15
CA ARG A 108 2.38 -1.98 -13.93
C ARG A 108 2.40 -0.59 -13.29
N GLU A 109 2.24 -0.50 -11.97
CA GLU A 109 2.36 0.75 -11.21
C GLU A 109 3.75 1.38 -11.39
N VAL A 110 4.81 0.57 -11.24
CA VAL A 110 6.20 1.01 -11.46
C VAL A 110 6.41 1.54 -12.88
N ARG A 111 5.96 0.80 -13.90
CA ARG A 111 6.09 1.22 -15.31
C ARG A 111 5.33 2.51 -15.61
N ALA A 112 4.14 2.66 -15.03
CA ALA A 112 3.38 3.90 -15.17
C ALA A 112 4.12 5.07 -14.53
N MET A 113 4.60 4.94 -13.28
CA MET A 113 5.36 5.99 -12.60
C MET A 113 6.63 6.38 -13.36
N ALA A 114 7.36 5.41 -13.92
CA ALA A 114 8.57 5.66 -14.69
C ALA A 114 8.35 6.48 -15.97
N GLN A 115 7.11 6.54 -16.48
CA GLN A 115 6.75 7.32 -17.68
C GLN A 115 6.23 8.73 -17.36
N LEU A 116 6.05 9.06 -16.08
CA LEU A 116 5.52 10.37 -15.67
C LEU A 116 6.65 11.30 -15.23
N ASP A 117 6.70 12.47 -15.85
CA ASP A 117 7.55 13.58 -15.46
C ASP A 117 6.73 14.87 -15.53
N HIS A 118 6.30 15.35 -14.37
CA HIS A 118 5.43 16.51 -14.26
C HIS A 118 5.73 17.25 -12.94
N PRO A 119 5.72 18.60 -12.92
CA PRO A 119 6.03 19.38 -11.71
C PRO A 119 5.14 19.04 -10.51
N ASN A 120 3.92 18.55 -10.73
CA ASN A 120 2.96 18.19 -9.69
C ASN A 120 2.72 16.68 -9.52
N ILE A 121 3.65 15.84 -9.99
CA ILE A 121 3.67 14.39 -9.74
C ILE A 121 4.97 14.06 -9.02
N VAL A 122 4.93 13.14 -8.05
CA VAL A 122 6.15 12.69 -7.35
C VAL A 122 7.12 12.10 -8.36
N ARG A 123 8.36 12.61 -8.34
CA ARG A 123 9.40 12.15 -9.27
C ARG A 123 9.84 10.73 -8.91
N TYR A 124 9.72 9.83 -9.89
CA TYR A 124 10.34 8.51 -9.87
C TYR A 124 11.84 8.62 -10.12
N ASN A 125 12.66 7.84 -9.39
CA ASN A 125 14.11 7.79 -9.60
C ASN A 125 14.58 6.40 -10.08
N SER A 126 14.33 5.35 -9.30
CA SER A 126 14.79 4.01 -9.64
C SER A 126 13.93 2.92 -9.00
N THR A 127 14.09 1.68 -9.47
CA THR A 127 13.46 0.49 -8.89
C THR A 127 14.43 -0.70 -8.96
N TRP A 128 14.33 -1.61 -7.99
CA TRP A 128 15.05 -2.87 -8.00
C TRP A 128 14.29 -3.92 -7.19
N ILE A 129 14.71 -5.18 -7.31
CA ILE A 129 14.16 -6.32 -6.59
C ILE A 129 15.25 -6.89 -5.68
N GLU A 130 14.85 -7.31 -4.49
CA GLU A 130 15.69 -8.02 -3.53
C GLU A 130 15.01 -9.33 -3.11
N GLU A 131 15.76 -10.43 -3.18
CA GLU A 131 15.34 -11.77 -2.80
C GLU A 131 16.18 -12.23 -1.61
N PRO A 132 15.89 -11.74 -0.39
CA PRO A 132 16.68 -12.08 0.78
C PRO A 132 16.46 -13.55 1.18
N PRO A 133 17.50 -14.23 1.71
CA PRO A 133 17.35 -15.54 2.31
C PRO A 133 16.31 -15.54 3.44
N ARG A 134 15.71 -16.71 3.68
CA ARG A 134 14.65 -16.88 4.67
C ARG A 134 15.07 -16.30 6.03
N GLY A 135 14.25 -15.43 6.60
CA GLY A 135 14.49 -14.78 7.89
C GLY A 135 15.48 -13.62 7.90
N TRP A 136 16.29 -13.43 6.84
CA TRP A 136 17.27 -12.33 6.77
C TRP A 136 16.58 -10.96 6.89
N GLN A 137 15.51 -10.74 6.13
CA GLN A 137 14.81 -9.45 6.14
C GLN A 137 14.19 -9.13 7.51
N ARG A 138 13.71 -10.14 8.24
CA ARG A 138 13.14 -9.94 9.58
C ARG A 138 14.19 -9.46 10.57
N ASN A 139 15.41 -9.99 10.49
CA ASN A 139 16.52 -9.59 11.36
C ASN A 139 16.97 -8.17 11.02
N ALA A 140 17.15 -7.86 9.73
CA ALA A 140 17.49 -6.51 9.27
C ALA A 140 16.42 -5.47 9.67
N ASP A 141 15.13 -5.83 9.57
CA ASP A 141 14.03 -4.98 10.02
C ASP A 141 14.05 -4.79 11.54
N ALA A 142 14.31 -5.84 12.32
CA ALA A 142 14.41 -5.74 13.77
C ALA A 142 15.52 -4.77 14.20
N GLU A 143 16.69 -4.84 13.57
CA GLU A 143 17.80 -3.90 13.80
C GLU A 143 17.41 -2.46 13.42
N THR A 144 16.82 -2.28 12.24
CA THR A 144 16.32 -0.96 11.78
C THR A 144 15.36 -0.34 12.78
N LEU A 145 14.42 -1.12 13.31
CA LEU A 145 13.42 -0.70 14.29
C LEU A 145 14.03 -0.26 15.63
N THR A 146 15.21 -0.79 16.01
CA THR A 146 15.94 -0.30 17.19
C THR A 146 16.50 1.11 16.99
N THR A 147 16.77 1.50 15.74
CA THR A 147 17.42 2.76 15.41
C THR A 147 16.41 3.91 15.24
N ILE A 148 15.25 3.65 14.63
CA ILE A 148 14.31 4.71 14.21
C ILE A 148 13.12 4.95 15.16
N ASN A 149 13.02 4.17 16.25
CA ASN A 149 11.97 4.25 17.28
C ASN A 149 10.54 4.60 16.76
N PRO A 150 9.94 3.74 15.91
CA PRO A 150 8.67 4.06 15.26
C PRO A 150 7.47 3.86 16.21
N LYS A 151 6.29 4.30 15.77
CA LYS A 151 5.04 4.02 16.48
C LYS A 151 4.81 2.50 16.53
N ALA A 152 4.14 2.03 17.59
CA ALA A 152 3.90 0.60 17.80
C ALA A 152 3.17 -0.07 16.62
N ARG A 153 2.18 0.61 16.03
CA ARG A 153 1.45 0.13 14.85
C ARG A 153 2.36 -0.08 13.64
N ASP A 154 3.24 0.89 13.36
CA ASP A 154 4.14 0.85 12.21
C ASP A 154 5.14 -0.32 12.34
N ARG A 155 5.54 -0.65 13.58
CA ARG A 155 6.42 -1.79 13.90
C ARG A 155 5.81 -3.13 13.47
N ASP A 156 4.53 -3.33 13.79
CA ASP A 156 3.83 -4.58 13.48
C ASP A 156 3.53 -4.67 11.98
N GLU A 157 3.07 -3.59 11.37
CA GLU A 157 2.75 -3.55 9.94
C GLU A 157 4.00 -3.70 9.05
N MET A 158 5.14 -3.12 9.43
CA MET A 158 6.40 -3.22 8.67
C MET A 158 6.87 -4.68 8.50
N ARG A 159 6.58 -5.55 9.48
CA ARG A 159 7.02 -6.95 9.51
C ARG A 159 5.94 -7.95 9.08
N ASN A 160 4.82 -7.45 8.56
CA ASN A 160 3.71 -8.27 8.08
C ASN A 160 3.95 -8.74 6.64
N TYR A 161 4.83 -9.74 6.50
CA TYR A 161 5.15 -10.43 5.24
C TYR A 161 5.56 -11.88 5.54
N SER A 162 5.58 -12.76 4.53
CA SER A 162 6.06 -14.14 4.67
C SER A 162 7.59 -14.20 4.62
N ASP A 163 8.21 -15.22 5.24
CA ASP A 163 9.67 -15.33 5.26
C ASP A 163 10.29 -15.60 3.89
N ASP A 164 9.48 -16.09 2.95
CA ASP A 164 9.87 -16.40 1.57
C ASP A 164 9.48 -15.25 0.59
N SER A 165 9.03 -14.11 1.12
CA SER A 165 8.73 -12.92 0.33
C SER A 165 10.00 -12.34 -0.30
N PHE A 166 9.87 -11.88 -1.54
CA PHE A 166 10.84 -10.96 -2.14
C PHE A 166 10.30 -9.51 -2.07
N PHE A 167 11.19 -8.54 -2.26
CA PHE A 167 10.91 -7.14 -2.03
C PHE A 167 11.18 -6.30 -3.27
N ILE A 168 10.17 -5.56 -3.72
CA ILE A 168 10.33 -4.55 -4.76
C ILE A 168 10.55 -3.20 -4.08
N TYR A 169 11.66 -2.55 -4.41
CA TYR A 169 12.00 -1.21 -3.94
C TYR A 169 11.72 -0.18 -5.03
N ILE A 170 11.13 0.95 -4.63
CA ILE A 170 10.85 2.10 -5.48
C ILE A 170 11.41 3.34 -4.80
N GLN A 171 12.41 3.94 -5.41
CA GLN A 171 13.03 5.18 -4.96
C GLN A 171 12.33 6.37 -5.58
N MET A 172 11.82 7.27 -4.73
CA MET A 172 11.02 8.43 -5.11
C MET A 172 11.52 9.70 -4.45
N GLN A 173 11.13 10.85 -5.01
CA GLN A 173 11.29 12.14 -4.35
C GLN A 173 10.63 12.13 -2.97
N ILE A 174 11.36 12.59 -1.95
CA ILE A 174 10.82 12.86 -0.61
C ILE A 174 9.93 14.11 -0.62
N CYS A 175 8.82 14.06 0.10
CA CYS A 175 7.91 15.18 0.34
C CYS A 175 7.70 15.35 1.85
N ASN A 176 7.18 16.50 2.29
CA ASN A 176 7.13 16.86 3.71
C ASN A 176 5.96 16.20 4.45
N TYR A 177 4.74 16.36 3.94
CA TYR A 177 3.51 15.85 4.57
C TYR A 177 2.40 15.75 3.51
N SER A 178 1.32 15.04 3.83
CA SER A 178 0.16 14.88 2.95
C SER A 178 -0.86 16.01 3.11
N LEU A 179 -1.78 16.12 2.15
CA LEU A 179 -2.92 17.01 2.28
C LEU A 179 -3.85 16.58 3.42
N GLU A 180 -3.91 15.28 3.73
CA GLU A 180 -4.66 14.77 4.89
C GLU A 180 -4.10 15.32 6.21
N ASP A 181 -2.77 15.31 6.37
CA ASP A 181 -2.08 15.88 7.54
C ASP A 181 -2.37 17.37 7.68
N TRP A 182 -2.34 18.09 6.55
CA TRP A 182 -2.63 19.52 6.51
C TRP A 182 -4.09 19.83 6.87
N LEU A 183 -5.05 19.11 6.28
CA LEU A 183 -6.47 19.28 6.57
C LEU A 183 -6.78 19.03 8.04
N SER A 184 -6.19 17.98 8.62
CA SER A 184 -6.34 17.61 10.03
C SER A 184 -5.77 18.66 10.99
N SER A 185 -4.71 19.38 10.56
CA SER A 185 -4.09 20.45 11.31
C SER A 185 -4.76 21.82 11.13
N ASN A 186 -5.62 21.96 10.11
CA ASN A 186 -6.22 23.21 9.68
C ASN A 186 -7.76 23.14 9.75
N MET A 187 -8.28 22.87 10.94
CA MET A 187 -9.72 22.67 11.20
C MET A 187 -10.48 23.96 11.55
N THR A 188 -10.04 25.11 11.04
CA THR A 188 -10.77 26.40 11.17
C THR A 188 -10.80 27.15 9.84
N LYS A 189 -11.81 27.98 9.63
CA LYS A 189 -11.97 28.76 8.38
C LYS A 189 -10.80 29.73 8.16
N GLU A 190 -10.28 30.29 9.23
CA GLU A 190 -9.17 31.25 9.25
C GLU A 190 -7.84 30.60 8.85
N SER A 191 -7.66 29.31 9.18
CA SER A 191 -6.47 28.55 8.82
C SER A 191 -6.41 28.16 7.34
N ARG A 192 -7.48 28.43 6.57
CA ARG A 192 -7.67 27.95 5.19
C ARG A 192 -7.75 29.10 4.19
N ASN A 193 -6.58 29.54 3.72
CA ASN A 193 -6.49 30.59 2.71
C ASN A 193 -7.05 30.12 1.35
N LYS A 194 -8.19 30.69 0.93
CA LYS A 194 -8.90 30.32 -0.30
C LYS A 194 -8.05 30.44 -1.57
N TYR A 195 -7.23 31.47 -1.69
CA TYR A 195 -6.39 31.69 -2.87
C TYR A 195 -5.33 30.59 -2.99
N ARG A 196 -4.66 30.27 -1.88
CA ARG A 196 -3.65 29.22 -1.82
C ARG A 196 -4.25 27.84 -2.11
N MET A 197 -5.39 27.51 -1.49
CA MET A 197 -6.09 26.25 -1.75
C MET A 197 -6.56 26.11 -3.20
N LYS A 198 -7.06 27.19 -3.82
CA LYS A 198 -7.39 27.20 -5.25
C LYS A 198 -6.14 26.99 -6.11
N GLY A 199 -5.00 27.57 -5.73
CA GLY A 199 -3.70 27.34 -6.37
C GLY A 199 -3.26 25.88 -6.31
N TRP A 200 -3.34 25.24 -5.14
CA TRP A 200 -3.07 23.81 -4.98
C TRP A 200 -4.03 22.95 -5.79
N PHE A 201 -5.33 23.27 -5.76
CA PHE A 201 -6.31 22.53 -6.55
C PHE A 201 -6.01 22.62 -8.05
N LYS A 202 -5.63 23.79 -8.56
CA LYS A 202 -5.17 23.94 -9.96
C LYS A 202 -3.97 23.05 -10.27
N GLN A 203 -3.00 22.95 -9.36
CA GLN A 203 -1.87 22.03 -9.50
C GLN A 203 -2.32 20.55 -9.55
N MET A 204 -3.30 20.15 -8.73
CA MET A 204 -3.88 18.80 -8.77
C MET A 204 -4.54 18.53 -10.13
N VAL A 205 -5.34 19.47 -10.63
CA VAL A 205 -6.01 19.34 -11.94
C VAL A 205 -4.99 19.24 -13.08
N ASN A 206 -3.91 20.03 -13.05
CA ASN A 206 -2.82 19.93 -14.04
C ASN A 206 -2.16 18.54 -14.02
N ALA A 207 -1.82 18.01 -12.84
CA ALA A 207 -1.23 16.67 -12.72
C ALA A 207 -2.18 15.58 -13.25
N VAL A 208 -3.45 15.63 -12.87
CA VAL A 208 -4.45 14.64 -13.32
C VAL A 208 -4.73 14.78 -14.82
N HIS A 209 -4.73 16.00 -15.36
CA HIS A 209 -4.81 16.22 -16.80
C HIS A 209 -3.65 15.53 -17.54
N TYR A 210 -2.42 15.72 -17.07
CA TYR A 210 -1.21 15.10 -17.63
C TYR A 210 -1.27 13.56 -17.61
N ILE A 211 -1.80 12.98 -16.52
CA ILE A 211 -2.06 11.54 -16.39
C ILE A 211 -3.09 11.09 -17.44
N HIS A 212 -4.20 11.81 -17.58
CA HIS A 212 -5.28 11.46 -18.53
C HIS A 212 -4.84 11.56 -20.00
N GLU A 213 -3.96 12.51 -20.34
CA GLU A 213 -3.40 12.62 -21.70
C GLU A 213 -2.59 11.39 -22.09
N ARG A 214 -1.92 10.75 -21.12
CA ARG A 214 -1.20 9.48 -21.27
C ARG A 214 -2.09 8.25 -21.20
N LYS A 215 -3.41 8.43 -21.27
CA LYS A 215 -4.42 7.36 -21.21
C LYS A 215 -4.38 6.56 -19.91
N LEU A 216 -3.82 7.13 -18.85
CA LEU A 216 -3.85 6.57 -17.51
C LEU A 216 -5.00 7.18 -16.71
N ILE A 217 -5.45 6.48 -15.68
CA ILE A 217 -6.46 6.93 -14.72
C ILE A 217 -5.88 6.67 -13.33
N HIS A 218 -5.99 7.64 -12.42
CA HIS A 218 -5.35 7.55 -11.10
C HIS A 218 -6.10 6.60 -10.16
N ARG A 219 -7.44 6.65 -10.12
CA ARG A 219 -8.37 5.76 -9.40
C ARG A 219 -8.30 5.73 -7.87
N ASP A 220 -7.19 6.12 -7.26
CA ASP A 220 -7.04 6.24 -5.81
C ASP A 220 -6.66 7.67 -5.39
N LEU A 221 -7.26 8.68 -6.02
CA LEU A 221 -7.07 10.06 -5.55
C LEU A 221 -7.71 10.21 -4.16
N LYS A 222 -6.96 10.79 -3.23
CA LYS A 222 -7.41 11.13 -1.87
C LYS A 222 -6.39 12.09 -1.25
N PRO A 223 -6.75 12.84 -0.20
CA PRO A 223 -5.81 13.74 0.46
C PRO A 223 -4.49 13.09 0.89
N LEU A 224 -4.52 11.82 1.33
CA LEU A 224 -3.30 11.07 1.67
C LEU A 224 -2.32 10.91 0.48
N ASN A 225 -2.83 10.83 -0.75
CA ASN A 225 -2.03 10.64 -1.97
C ASN A 225 -1.66 11.97 -2.66
N ILE A 226 -1.87 13.10 -1.98
CA ILE A 226 -1.49 14.44 -2.42
C ILE A 226 -0.49 14.97 -1.40
N LEU A 227 0.78 15.04 -1.78
CA LEU A 227 1.87 15.42 -0.89
C LEU A 227 2.31 16.85 -1.14
N PHE A 228 2.88 17.49 -0.11
CA PHE A 228 3.53 18.79 -0.21
C PHE A 228 5.03 18.62 -0.35
N ALA A 229 5.60 18.99 -1.50
CA ALA A 229 7.06 19.09 -1.65
C ALA A 229 7.60 20.27 -0.84
N ASP A 230 6.82 21.35 -0.76
CA ASP A 230 7.07 22.54 0.04
C ASP A 230 5.71 23.21 0.37
N ARG A 231 5.74 24.44 0.89
CA ARG A 231 4.51 25.16 1.27
C ARG A 231 3.59 25.49 0.08
N GLU A 232 4.10 25.63 -1.13
CA GLU A 232 3.33 26.08 -2.29
C GLU A 232 3.16 25.00 -3.36
N THR A 233 3.98 23.95 -3.34
CA THR A 233 4.02 22.91 -4.37
C THR A 233 3.43 21.59 -3.88
N ILE A 234 2.36 21.14 -4.54
CA ILE A 234 1.82 19.78 -4.34
C ILE A 234 2.42 18.78 -5.34
N LYS A 235 2.42 17.51 -4.95
CA LYS A 235 2.87 16.35 -5.71
C LYS A 235 1.87 15.21 -5.53
N ILE A 236 1.27 14.72 -6.61
CA ILE A 236 0.44 13.51 -6.57
C ILE A 236 1.36 12.27 -6.54
N CYS A 237 1.04 11.31 -5.67
CA CYS A 237 1.73 10.03 -5.54
C CYS A 237 0.75 8.85 -5.64
N ASP A 238 1.29 7.62 -5.62
CA ASP A 238 0.52 6.36 -5.58
C ASP A 238 -0.54 6.23 -6.67
N LEU A 239 -0.09 5.93 -7.90
CA LEU A 239 -0.98 5.64 -9.03
C LEU A 239 -1.75 4.33 -8.77
N GLY A 240 -2.98 4.46 -8.29
CA GLY A 240 -3.89 3.33 -8.07
C GLY A 240 -4.20 2.58 -9.37
N ILE A 241 -3.73 1.33 -9.49
CA ILE A 241 -4.12 0.34 -10.51
C ILE A 241 -4.35 0.95 -11.90
N VAL A 242 -3.26 1.35 -12.55
CA VAL A 242 -3.30 1.88 -13.90
C VAL A 242 -3.80 0.81 -14.87
N VAL A 243 -4.88 1.12 -15.59
CA VAL A 243 -5.33 0.35 -16.76
C VAL A 243 -4.99 1.18 -18.00
N GLU A 244 -4.30 0.56 -18.95
CA GLU A 244 -4.11 1.11 -20.29
C GLU A 244 -5.44 1.01 -21.06
N LYS A 245 -5.85 2.11 -21.71
CA LYS A 245 -6.99 2.06 -22.65
C LYS A 245 -6.60 1.23 -23.88
N ASN A 246 -7.25 0.10 -24.10
CA ASN A 246 -7.19 -0.59 -25.40
C ASN A 246 -7.99 0.18 -26.45
N VAL A 247 -7.36 0.45 -27.60
CA VAL A 247 -7.85 1.39 -28.64
C VAL A 247 -8.79 0.73 -29.66
N GLU A 248 -8.92 -0.60 -29.69
CA GLU A 248 -9.57 -1.31 -30.82
C GLU A 248 -11.03 -1.73 -30.61
N SER A 249 -11.54 -1.83 -29.37
CA SER A 249 -12.93 -2.30 -29.13
C SER A 249 -13.80 -1.35 -28.32
N GLY A 250 -13.23 -0.27 -27.75
CA GLY A 250 -13.97 0.61 -26.83
C GLY A 250 -14.40 -0.05 -25.51
N GLU A 251 -14.06 -1.32 -25.27
CA GLU A 251 -14.33 -2.05 -24.04
C GLU A 251 -13.13 -2.00 -23.08
N GLU A 252 -13.35 -1.39 -21.92
CA GLU A 252 -12.35 -1.20 -20.86
C GLU A 252 -12.29 -2.44 -19.95
N VAL A 253 -11.27 -3.29 -20.15
CA VAL A 253 -11.03 -4.49 -19.33
C VAL A 253 -10.50 -4.08 -17.95
N THR A 254 -11.26 -4.40 -16.91
CA THR A 254 -10.84 -4.20 -15.52
C THR A 254 -10.28 -5.51 -14.97
N MET A 255 -8.99 -5.57 -14.63
CA MET A 255 -8.43 -6.67 -13.84
C MET A 255 -8.26 -6.25 -12.37
N THR A 256 -9.19 -6.78 -11.57
CA THR A 256 -9.11 -7.26 -10.17
C THR A 256 -8.77 -6.29 -9.03
N ARG A 257 -9.68 -6.32 -8.03
CA ARG A 257 -9.61 -5.70 -6.70
C ARG A 257 -8.41 -6.19 -5.89
N THR A 258 -7.77 -5.27 -5.19
CA THR A 258 -7.30 -5.46 -3.81
C THR A 258 -7.21 -4.11 -3.11
N GLY A 259 -7.70 -4.06 -1.87
CA GLY A 259 -7.32 -3.05 -0.88
C GLY A 259 -8.36 -1.99 -0.58
N THR A 260 -8.85 -1.99 0.65
CA THR A 260 -9.62 -0.93 1.31
C THR A 260 -8.77 0.33 1.46
N GLY A 261 -8.73 1.17 0.41
CA GLY A 261 -8.53 2.60 0.57
C GLY A 261 -9.86 3.24 0.94
N THR A 262 -9.86 4.29 1.74
CA THR A 262 -11.07 4.96 2.27
C THR A 262 -12.11 5.15 1.16
N GLU A 263 -13.18 4.32 1.16
CA GLU A 263 -14.29 4.37 0.19
C GLU A 263 -14.93 5.77 0.12
N MET A 264 -14.66 6.58 1.13
CA MET A 264 -15.08 7.96 1.30
C MET A 264 -14.76 8.89 0.14
N TYR A 265 -13.72 8.66 -0.68
CA TYR A 265 -13.44 9.53 -1.85
C TYR A 265 -13.85 8.90 -3.18
N MET A 266 -14.33 7.66 -3.17
CA MET A 266 -14.72 6.95 -4.38
C MET A 266 -15.97 7.58 -5.02
N SER A 267 -15.92 7.70 -6.34
CA SER A 267 -17.09 8.03 -7.17
C SER A 267 -18.18 6.95 -7.09
N PRO A 268 -19.44 7.27 -7.47
CA PRO A 268 -20.53 6.30 -7.48
C PRO A 268 -20.21 5.05 -8.30
N GLU A 269 -19.58 5.20 -9.46
CA GLU A 269 -19.21 4.09 -10.32
C GLU A 269 -18.08 3.21 -9.74
N GLN A 270 -17.16 3.80 -8.97
CA GLN A 270 -16.14 3.04 -8.25
C GLN A 270 -16.76 2.21 -7.13
N ARG A 271 -17.67 2.79 -6.35
CA ARG A 271 -18.40 2.04 -5.32
C ARG A 271 -19.23 0.92 -5.94
N ALA A 272 -19.92 1.17 -7.05
CA ALA A 272 -20.71 0.16 -7.76
C ALA A 272 -19.84 -0.99 -8.33
N LEU A 273 -18.64 -0.70 -8.83
CA LEU A 273 -17.69 -1.74 -9.23
C LEU A 273 -17.26 -2.60 -8.02
N VAL A 274 -16.95 -1.97 -6.88
CA VAL A 274 -16.54 -2.68 -5.66
C VAL A 274 -17.68 -3.52 -5.07
N SER A 275 -18.90 -3.00 -5.01
CA SER A 275 -20.02 -3.67 -4.34
C SER A 275 -20.78 -4.65 -5.23
N LEU A 276 -20.88 -4.36 -6.53
CA LEU A 276 -21.76 -5.08 -7.45
C LEU A 276 -21.02 -5.67 -8.67
N ASN A 277 -19.77 -5.26 -8.93
CA ASN A 277 -19.00 -5.68 -10.12
C ASN A 277 -19.69 -5.34 -11.47
N VAL A 278 -20.45 -4.23 -11.53
CA VAL A 278 -21.31 -3.85 -12.68
C VAL A 278 -20.95 -2.52 -13.35
N SER A 279 -19.72 -1.98 -13.18
CA SER A 279 -19.37 -0.67 -13.74
C SER A 279 -17.92 -0.56 -14.22
N HIS A 280 -17.68 0.32 -15.21
CA HIS A 280 -16.35 0.64 -15.74
C HIS A 280 -15.82 1.97 -15.16
N ILE A 281 -14.52 2.03 -14.88
CA ILE A 281 -13.87 3.22 -14.32
C ILE A 281 -13.17 4.00 -15.41
N THR A 282 -13.54 5.28 -15.52
CA THR A 282 -13.05 6.20 -16.56
C THR A 282 -12.31 7.37 -15.92
N SER A 283 -11.68 8.23 -16.73
CA SER A 283 -11.10 9.50 -16.25
C SER A 283 -12.10 10.39 -15.51
N ALA A 284 -13.41 10.27 -15.80
CA ALA A 284 -14.46 11.01 -15.11
C ALA A 284 -14.60 10.60 -13.62
N SER A 285 -14.09 9.42 -13.23
CA SER A 285 -14.07 8.98 -11.83
C SER A 285 -13.07 9.82 -11.02
N ASP A 286 -11.88 10.09 -11.55
CA ASP A 286 -10.89 10.99 -10.93
C ASP A 286 -11.46 12.42 -10.78
N VAL A 287 -12.22 12.90 -11.77
CA VAL A 287 -12.87 14.22 -11.72
C VAL A 287 -13.87 14.32 -10.57
N PHE A 288 -14.68 13.29 -10.37
CA PHE A 288 -15.63 13.26 -9.25
C PHE A 288 -14.89 13.35 -7.91
N THR A 289 -13.80 12.59 -7.77
CA THR A 289 -12.96 12.61 -6.57
C THR A 289 -12.28 13.96 -6.35
N LEU A 290 -11.78 14.62 -7.41
CA LEU A 290 -11.30 16.00 -7.33
C LEU A 290 -12.39 16.96 -6.81
N GLY A 291 -13.65 16.76 -7.21
CA GLY A 291 -14.78 17.52 -6.68
C GLY A 291 -14.96 17.36 -5.17
N LEU A 292 -14.83 16.14 -4.64
CA LEU A 292 -14.89 15.88 -3.20
C LEU A 292 -13.69 16.50 -2.46
N ILE A 293 -12.48 16.43 -3.02
CA ILE A 293 -11.27 17.04 -2.43
C ILE A 293 -11.41 18.57 -2.40
N LEU A 294 -11.93 19.19 -3.45
CA LEU A 294 -12.20 20.63 -3.47
C LEU A 294 -13.22 21.02 -2.40
N CYS A 295 -14.25 20.20 -2.22
CA CYS A 295 -15.21 20.36 -1.13
C CYS A 295 -14.50 20.30 0.23
N GLU A 296 -13.65 19.32 0.48
CA GLU A 296 -12.92 19.22 1.74
C GLU A 296 -11.92 20.35 1.97
N LEU A 297 -11.30 20.88 0.92
CA LEU A 297 -10.44 22.06 1.06
C LEU A 297 -11.23 23.27 1.59
N PHE A 298 -12.39 23.55 1.00
CA PHE A 298 -13.14 24.78 1.29
C PHE A 298 -14.09 24.68 2.49
N PHE A 299 -14.36 23.46 2.97
CA PHE A 299 -15.28 23.19 4.08
C PHE A 299 -14.56 22.47 5.21
N VAL A 300 -14.53 23.11 6.36
CA VAL A 300 -14.13 22.46 7.61
C VAL A 300 -15.29 21.55 8.01
N MET A 301 -15.02 20.26 8.10
CA MET A 301 -16.00 19.24 8.46
C MET A 301 -15.30 18.12 9.21
N ASP A 302 -15.96 17.59 10.24
CA ASP A 302 -15.50 16.36 10.87
C ASP A 302 -15.76 15.13 9.97
N GLU A 303 -15.27 13.96 10.38
CA GLU A 303 -15.45 12.71 9.62
C GLU A 303 -16.92 12.34 9.38
N TYR A 304 -17.81 12.64 10.32
CA TYR A 304 -19.22 12.31 10.22
C TYR A 304 -19.95 13.24 9.23
N GLU A 305 -19.71 14.54 9.34
CA GLU A 305 -20.21 15.56 8.42
C GLU A 305 -19.71 15.32 7.00
N LYS A 306 -18.41 15.00 6.86
CA LYS A 306 -17.78 14.63 5.59
C LYS A 306 -18.46 13.44 4.95
N GLY A 307 -18.68 12.36 5.70
CA GLY A 307 -19.39 11.17 5.21
C GLY A 307 -20.78 11.51 4.66
N LYS A 308 -21.58 12.26 5.44
CA LYS A 308 -22.92 12.71 5.03
C LYS A 308 -22.89 13.57 3.77
N MET A 309 -21.99 14.54 3.71
CA MET A 309 -21.90 15.45 2.58
C MET A 309 -21.47 14.72 1.31
N PHE A 310 -20.50 13.83 1.40
CA PHE A 310 -20.01 13.06 0.25
C PHE A 310 -21.06 12.07 -0.27
N ASP A 311 -21.83 11.44 0.63
CA ASP A 311 -22.95 10.57 0.21
C ASP A 311 -24.08 11.35 -0.47
N LYS A 312 -24.34 12.60 -0.07
CA LYS A 312 -25.27 13.48 -0.81
C LYS A 312 -24.81 13.73 -2.24
N TYR A 313 -23.52 14.03 -2.47
CA TYR A 313 -22.96 14.16 -3.81
C TYR A 313 -23.10 12.87 -4.63
N ARG A 314 -22.84 11.71 -4.02
CA ARG A 314 -23.04 10.41 -4.69
C ARG A 314 -24.50 10.11 -5.02
N ALA A 315 -25.45 10.71 -4.30
CA ALA A 315 -26.87 10.63 -4.58
C ALA A 315 -27.35 11.70 -5.58
N GLY A 316 -26.44 12.53 -6.13
CA GLY A 316 -26.77 13.61 -7.06
C GLY A 316 -27.46 14.81 -6.39
N LYS A 317 -27.38 14.90 -5.06
CA LYS A 317 -27.97 15.98 -4.26
C LYS A 317 -26.83 16.87 -3.78
N ALA A 318 -26.49 17.92 -4.54
CA ALA A 318 -25.52 18.90 -4.05
C ALA A 318 -26.06 19.56 -2.76
N ASP A 319 -25.22 19.65 -1.73
CA ASP A 319 -25.61 20.39 -0.52
C ASP A 319 -25.44 21.90 -0.76
N VAL A 320 -26.38 22.70 -0.27
CA VAL A 320 -26.49 24.14 -0.56
C VAL A 320 -25.94 25.03 0.57
N THR A 321 -25.13 24.47 1.46
CA THR A 321 -24.48 25.19 2.58
C THR A 321 -23.26 26.02 2.18
N PHE A 322 -23.06 26.29 0.90
CA PHE A 322 -21.92 27.05 0.40
C PHE A 322 -22.09 28.56 0.60
N ASP A 323 -21.24 29.17 1.42
CA ASP A 323 -21.07 30.65 1.45
C ASP A 323 -20.56 31.21 0.10
N ASP A 324 -19.95 30.36 -0.73
CA ASP A 324 -19.38 30.73 -2.03
C ASP A 324 -20.06 29.97 -3.17
N ALA A 325 -21.06 30.61 -3.77
CA ALA A 325 -21.86 30.06 -4.87
C ALA A 325 -21.02 29.62 -6.07
N ARG A 326 -19.88 30.28 -6.35
CA ARG A 326 -19.02 29.92 -7.48
C ARG A 326 -18.29 28.60 -7.23
N THR A 327 -17.82 28.38 -6.00
CA THR A 327 -17.22 27.12 -5.59
C THR A 327 -18.25 25.99 -5.61
N ALA A 328 -19.48 26.26 -5.11
CA ALA A 328 -20.58 25.32 -5.13
C ALA A 328 -20.94 24.85 -6.55
N GLU A 329 -21.13 25.80 -7.46
CA GLU A 329 -21.46 25.55 -8.86
C GLU A 329 -20.36 24.70 -9.53
N PHE A 330 -19.09 25.07 -9.28
CA PHE A 330 -17.97 24.35 -9.85
C PHE A 330 -17.88 22.90 -9.34
N ILE A 331 -17.99 22.66 -8.02
CA ILE A 331 -18.04 21.30 -7.45
C ILE A 331 -19.23 20.50 -8.02
N GLY A 332 -20.39 21.14 -8.20
CA GLY A 332 -21.55 20.53 -8.82
C GLY A 332 -21.26 20.01 -10.23
N LYS A 333 -20.48 20.74 -11.03
CA LYS A 333 -20.05 20.30 -12.38
C LYS A 333 -19.05 19.13 -12.35
N LEU A 334 -18.31 18.94 -11.26
CA LEU A 334 -17.36 17.83 -11.09
C LEU A 334 -18.05 16.57 -10.57
N THR A 335 -19.13 16.72 -9.80
CA THR A 335 -19.81 15.64 -9.07
C THR A 335 -21.14 15.20 -9.69
N VAL A 336 -21.45 15.63 -10.92
CA VAL A 336 -22.65 15.19 -11.65
C VAL A 336 -22.66 13.66 -11.80
N LEU A 337 -23.80 12.99 -11.55
CA LEU A 337 -23.87 11.52 -11.64
C LEU A 337 -23.59 10.99 -13.03
N ASP A 338 -24.11 11.66 -14.05
CA ASP A 338 -23.81 11.34 -15.44
C ASP A 338 -22.36 11.70 -15.76
N ARG A 339 -21.52 10.66 -15.85
CA ARG A 339 -20.09 10.74 -16.16
C ARG A 339 -19.79 11.52 -17.43
N LYS A 340 -20.68 11.47 -18.44
CA LYS A 340 -20.50 12.18 -19.71
C LYS A 340 -20.73 13.69 -19.60
N LYS A 341 -21.39 14.14 -18.53
CA LYS A 341 -21.67 15.55 -18.24
C LYS A 341 -20.66 16.17 -17.28
N ARG A 342 -19.79 15.38 -16.64
CA ARG A 342 -18.71 15.90 -15.80
C ARG A 342 -17.69 16.63 -16.67
N LEU A 343 -17.14 17.72 -16.15
CA LEU A 343 -16.04 18.42 -16.82
C LEU A 343 -14.82 17.50 -16.96
N THR A 344 -14.10 17.61 -18.07
CA THR A 344 -12.74 17.06 -18.19
C THR A 344 -11.73 17.95 -17.47
N CYS A 345 -10.57 17.43 -17.08
CA CYS A 345 -9.51 18.26 -16.47
C CYS A 345 -9.10 19.45 -17.37
N LYS A 346 -9.08 19.27 -18.69
CA LYS A 346 -8.86 20.36 -19.64
C LYS A 346 -9.93 21.46 -19.50
N GLN A 347 -11.21 21.09 -19.52
CA GLN A 347 -12.31 22.04 -19.33
C GLN A 347 -12.28 22.70 -17.95
N MET A 348 -11.79 22.00 -16.91
CA MET A 348 -11.61 22.58 -15.58
C MET A 348 -10.54 23.67 -15.60
N LEU A 349 -9.39 23.44 -16.25
CA LEU A 349 -8.29 24.40 -16.36
C LEU A 349 -8.69 25.66 -17.15
N ASP A 350 -9.53 25.49 -18.18
CA ASP A 350 -10.08 26.58 -18.98
C ASP A 350 -11.25 27.31 -18.29
N HIS A 351 -11.78 26.77 -17.19
CA HIS A 351 -12.94 27.34 -16.49
C HIS A 351 -12.53 28.59 -15.69
N MET A 352 -13.36 29.66 -15.74
CA MET A 352 -13.10 30.90 -15.00
C MET A 352 -12.89 30.71 -13.48
N TYR A 353 -13.41 29.62 -12.93
CA TYR A 353 -13.19 29.27 -11.53
C TYR A 353 -11.72 28.98 -11.22
N LEU A 354 -10.93 28.42 -12.15
CA LEU A 354 -9.49 28.14 -12.00
C LEU A 354 -8.58 29.14 -12.72
N SER A 355 -9.17 30.09 -13.45
CA SER A 355 -8.46 31.25 -13.98
C SER A 355 -7.87 32.11 -12.88
#